data_AF-A0A345DSW9-F1
#
_entry.id   AF-A0A345DSW9-F1
#
_cell.length_a   1.000
_cell.length_b   1.000
_cell.length_c   1.000
_cell.angle_alpha   90.00
_cell.angle_beta   90.00
_cell.angle_gamma   90.00
#
_symmetry.space_group_name_H-M   'P 1'
#
loop_
_entity.id
_entity.type
_entity.pdbx_description
1 polymer ?
#
loop_
_entity_poly.entity_id
_entity_poly.type
_entity_poly.pdbx_seq_one_letter_code
_entity_poly.pdbx_strand_id
1 'polypeptide(L)' 'MPILDKKDIDIEKKLNKTVSFSDEIKKDKRIKLTPMTCKVNLILKFNELAQQRKWSKTTLMNEILEEYFNRLENNKNEDD' A
#
# COMPACT_ATOMS: atom_id res chain seq x y z
N MET A 1 9.06 -48.07 -7.14
CA MET A 1 9.04 -46.59 -7.06
C MET A 1 8.75 -46.07 -8.46
N PRO A 2 7.83 -45.11 -8.65
CA PRO A 2 7.64 -44.49 -9.95
C PRO A 2 8.90 -43.73 -10.34
N ILE A 3 9.35 -43.89 -11.58
CA ILE A 3 10.45 -43.14 -12.17
C ILE A 3 9.81 -41.91 -12.81
N LEU A 4 10.06 -40.73 -12.23
CA LEU A 4 9.63 -39.46 -12.81
C LEU A 4 10.46 -39.16 -14.06
N ASP A 5 9.79 -38.91 -15.19
CA ASP A 5 10.43 -38.55 -16.45
C ASP A 5 11.06 -37.16 -16.35
N LYS A 6 12.26 -37.00 -16.93
CA LYS A 6 13.07 -35.76 -16.88
C LYS A 6 12.35 -34.48 -17.38
N LYS A 7 11.16 -34.60 -17.98
CA LYS A 7 10.31 -33.48 -18.41
C LYS A 7 9.61 -32.78 -17.24
N ASP A 8 9.34 -33.46 -16.13
CA ASP A 8 8.58 -32.89 -15.01
C ASP A 8 9.42 -31.95 -14.12
N ILE A 9 10.74 -32.16 -14.07
CA ILE A 9 11.69 -31.35 -13.27
C ILE A 9 11.73 -29.89 -13.76
N ASP A 10 11.54 -29.66 -15.06
CA ASP A 10 11.58 -28.33 -15.66
C ASP A 10 10.28 -27.56 -15.45
N ILE A 11 9.16 -28.27 -15.25
CA ILE A 11 7.84 -27.69 -14.92
C ILE A 11 7.82 -27.27 -13.45
N GLU A 12 8.30 -28.13 -12.53
CA GLU A 12 8.37 -27.78 -11.10
C GLU A 12 9.29 -26.57 -10.84
N LYS A 13 10.44 -26.49 -11.51
CA LYS A 13 11.33 -25.32 -11.40
C LYS A 13 10.72 -24.04 -11.95
N LYS A 14 9.96 -24.11 -13.05
CA LYS A 14 9.26 -22.96 -13.62
C LYS A 14 8.10 -22.53 -12.73
N LEU A 15 7.33 -23.48 -12.19
CA LEU A 15 6.24 -23.22 -11.26
C LEU A 15 6.77 -22.49 -10.01
N ASN A 16 7.82 -23.03 -9.37
CA ASN A 16 8.47 -22.44 -8.19
C ASN A 16 8.96 -21.00 -8.45
N LYS A 17 9.45 -20.72 -9.66
CA LYS A 17 9.88 -19.37 -10.06
C LYS A 17 8.69 -18.41 -10.19
N THR A 18 7.55 -18.87 -10.72
CA THR A 18 6.32 -18.08 -10.83
C THR A 18 5.67 -17.81 -9.47
N VAL A 19 5.70 -18.76 -8.53
CA VAL A 19 5.22 -18.52 -7.15
C VAL A 19 6.14 -17.55 -6.41
N SER A 20 7.47 -17.68 -6.60
CA SER A 20 8.45 -16.76 -6.01
C SER A 20 8.28 -15.31 -6.48
N PHE A 21 7.87 -15.08 -7.74
CA PHE A 21 7.54 -13.74 -8.23
C PHE A 21 6.25 -13.17 -7.64
N SER A 22 5.34 -14.03 -7.16
CA SER A 22 4.07 -13.61 -6.55
C SER A 22 4.25 -13.17 -5.09
N ASP A 23 5.26 -13.71 -4.40
CA ASP A 23 5.57 -13.37 -3.01
C ASP A 23 6.41 -12.07 -2.86
N GLU A 24 7.17 -11.70 -3.89
CA GLU A 24 7.98 -10.47 -3.92
C GLU A 24 7.22 -9.20 -4.33
N ILE A 25 5.98 -9.32 -4.81
CA ILE A 25 5.08 -8.17 -4.87
C ILE A 25 4.69 -7.85 -3.44
N LYS A 26 5.52 -7.07 -2.75
CA LYS A 26 5.28 -6.50 -1.43
C LYS A 26 3.83 -6.06 -1.39
N LYS A 27 2.98 -6.87 -0.73
CA LYS A 27 1.57 -6.54 -0.55
C LYS A 27 1.55 -5.23 0.21
N ASP A 28 1.23 -4.16 -0.49
CA ASP A 28 0.93 -2.85 0.07
C ASP A 28 -0.19 -3.09 1.10
N LYS A 29 0.19 -3.20 2.39
CA LYS A 29 -0.70 -3.69 3.46
C LYS A 29 -1.73 -2.61 3.73
N ARG A 30 -2.86 -2.68 3.03
CA ARG A 30 -3.97 -1.74 3.19
C ARG A 30 -4.93 -2.24 4.26
N ILE A 31 -5.25 -1.37 5.21
CA ILE A 31 -6.25 -1.62 6.25
C ILE A 31 -7.51 -0.84 5.88
N LYS A 32 -8.68 -1.47 6.01
CA LYS A 32 -9.96 -0.76 5.88
C LYS A 32 -10.17 0.11 7.11
N LEU A 33 -10.43 1.39 6.89
CA LEU A 33 -10.80 2.30 7.97
C LEU A 33 -12.18 1.90 8.51
N THR A 34 -12.33 1.99 9.83
CA THR A 34 -13.64 1.92 10.47
C THR A 34 -14.47 3.14 10.07
N PRO A 35 -15.81 3.03 10.03
CA PRO A 35 -16.66 4.19 9.79
C PRO A 35 -16.44 5.27 10.86
N MET A 36 -16.20 6.50 10.42
CA MET A 36 -15.97 7.66 11.27
C MET A 36 -16.77 8.86 10.77
N THR A 37 -17.08 9.79 11.67
CA THR A 37 -17.70 11.08 11.31
C THR A 37 -16.63 12.15 11.08
N CYS A 38 -16.91 13.11 10.20
CA CYS A 38 -16.02 14.23 9.90
C CYS A 38 -16.82 15.53 9.87
N LYS A 39 -16.19 16.66 10.24
CA LYS A 39 -16.82 17.98 10.14
C LYS A 39 -17.12 18.29 8.66
N VAL A 40 -18.35 18.74 8.38
CA VAL A 40 -18.83 19.02 7.01
C VAL A 40 -17.88 19.95 6.25
N ASN A 41 -17.46 21.05 6.87
CA ASN A 41 -16.57 22.02 6.21
C ASN A 41 -15.20 21.43 5.83
N LEU A 42 -14.69 20.47 6.59
CA LEU A 42 -13.40 19.84 6.30
C LEU A 42 -13.53 18.84 5.15
N ILE A 43 -14.59 18.01 5.15
CA ILE A 43 -14.77 17.02 4.07
C ILE A 43 -15.07 17.70 2.73
N LEU A 44 -15.74 18.86 2.72
CA LEU A 44 -15.95 19.65 1.51
C LEU A 44 -14.62 20.15 0.93
N LYS A 45 -13.79 20.81 1.74
CA LYS A 45 -12.46 21.28 1.32
C LYS A 45 -11.56 20.13 0.85
N PHE A 46 -11.61 19.00 1.55
CA PHE A 46 -10.87 17.80 1.17
C PHE A 46 -11.33 17.26 -0.20
N ASN A 47 -12.63 17.21 -0.46
CA ASN A 47 -13.17 16.78 -1.75
C ASN A 47 -12.77 17.73 -2.89
N GLU A 48 -12.83 19.05 -2.66
CA GLU A 48 -12.40 20.06 -3.63
C GLU A 48 -10.91 19.92 -3.94
N LEU A 49 -10.06 19.75 -2.92
CA LEU A 49 -8.62 19.56 -3.10
C LEU A 49 -8.31 18.27 -3.88
N ALA A 50 -9.01 17.18 -3.58
CA ALA A 50 -8.86 15.93 -4.33
C ALA A 50 -9.21 16.10 -5.81
N GLN A 51 -10.28 16.83 -6.11
CA GLN A 51 -10.67 17.15 -7.49
C GLN A 51 -9.63 18.02 -8.20
N GLN A 52 -9.17 19.09 -7.57
CA GLN A 52 -8.15 19.99 -8.13
C GLN A 52 -6.86 19.25 -8.46
N ARG A 53 -6.42 18.34 -7.58
CA ARG A 53 -5.21 17.52 -7.79
C ARG A 53 -5.45 16.31 -8.70
N LYS A 54 -6.69 16.05 -9.14
CA LYS A 54 -7.10 14.83 -9.86
C LYS A 54 -6.70 13.55 -9.11
N TRP A 55 -6.76 13.60 -7.78
CA TRP A 55 -6.42 12.47 -6.91
C TRP A 55 -7.66 11.77 -6.40
N SER A 56 -7.52 10.46 -6.14
CA SER A 56 -8.53 9.75 -5.37
C SER A 56 -8.55 10.28 -3.93
N LYS A 57 -9.71 10.21 -3.26
CA LYS A 57 -9.83 10.55 -1.84
C LYS A 57 -8.83 9.74 -1.00
N THR A 58 -8.68 8.45 -1.30
CA THR A 58 -7.72 7.58 -0.60
C THR A 58 -6.28 8.08 -0.79
N THR A 59 -5.91 8.47 -2.01
CA THR A 59 -4.57 9.00 -2.29
C THR A 59 -4.30 10.27 -1.48
N LEU A 60 -5.23 11.23 -1.50
CA LEU A 60 -5.08 12.47 -0.74
C LEU A 60 -5.04 12.22 0.77
N MET A 61 -5.85 11.30 1.28
CA MET A 61 -5.83 10.92 2.69
C MET A 61 -4.47 10.33 3.09
N ASN A 62 -3.92 9.42 2.30
CA ASN A 62 -2.63 8.80 2.56
C ASN A 62 -1.52 9.85 2.59
N GLU A 63 -1.48 10.75 1.60
CA GLU A 63 -0.51 11.84 1.53
C GLU A 63 -0.55 12.73 2.79
N ILE A 64 -1.75 13.14 3.22
CA ILE A 64 -1.92 13.98 4.41
C ILE A 64 -1.45 13.25 5.68
N LEU A 65 -1.76 11.96 5.81
CA LEU A 65 -1.35 11.16 6.96
C LEU A 65 0.17 10.96 6.99
N GLU A 66 0.77 10.65 5.84
CA GLU A 66 2.22 10.48 5.71
C GLU A 66 2.97 11.78 6.03
N GLU A 67 2.54 12.91 5.46
CA GLU A 67 3.12 14.23 5.76
C GLU A 67 3.00 14.56 7.26
N TYR A 68 1.84 14.31 7.88
CA TYR A 68 1.63 14.58 9.29
C TYR A 68 2.57 13.77 10.19
N PHE A 69 2.70 12.47 9.97
CA PHE A 69 3.56 11.61 10.79
C PHE A 69 5.05 11.85 10.51
N ASN A 70 5.45 12.11 9.26
CA ASN A 70 6.83 12.48 8.93
C ASN A 70 7.25 13.77 9.65
N ARG A 71 6.38 14.79 9.67
CA ARG A 71 6.62 16.02 10.44
C ARG A 71 6.71 15.77 11.94
N LEU A 72 5.85 14.90 12.46
CA LEU A 72 5.86 14.54 13.89
C LEU A 72 7.14 13.80 14.30
N GLU A 73 7.68 12.94 13.43
CA GLU A 73 8.95 12.23 13.66
C GLU A 73 10.15 13.18 13.54
N ASN A 74 10.19 14.04 12.53
CA ASN A 74 11.29 14.98 12.34
C ASN A 74 11.39 16.04 13.44
N ASN A 75 10.25 16.48 13.99
CA ASN A 75 10.21 17.43 15.11
C ASN A 75 10.77 16.86 16.43
N LYS A 76 10.99 15.53 16.54
CA LYS A 76 11.60 14.93 17.73
C LYS A 76 13.13 14.94 17.71
N ASN A 77 13.74 15.26 16.58
CA ASN A 77 15.19 15.17 16.39
C ASN A 77 15.92 16.53 16.52
N GLU A 78 15.21 17.62 16.84
CA GLU A 78 15.79 18.97 17.00
C GLU A 78 16.06 19.36 18.47
N ASP A 79 15.86 18.44 19.42
CA ASP A 79 15.97 18.69 20.87
C ASP A 79 17.09 17.84 21.56
N ASP A 80 18.06 17.31 20.80
CA ASP A 80 19.25 16.57 21.30
C ASP A 80 20.56 17.33 20.99
#